data_AF-A0A9X4KRZ8-F1
#
_entry.id   AF-A0A9X4KRZ8-F1
#
_cell.length_a   1.000
_cell.length_b   1.000
_cell.length_c   1.000
_cell.angle_alpha   90.00
_cell.angle_beta   90.00
_cell.angle_gamma   90.00
#
_symmetry.space_group_name_H-M   'P 1'
#
loop_
_entity.id
_entity.type
_entity.pdbx_description
1 polymer ?
#
loop_
_entity_poly.entity_id
_entity_poly.type
_entity_poly.pdbx_seq_one_letter_code
_entity_poly.pdbx_strand_id
1 'polypeptide(L)'
;MLATAAMQGLLAYPARELGEAFHDLMVAEFHDILPGSSIQPAEEASLRLMDHGLEIASRLRARAFFALAAGQPQAATGEYPILVYNPHPYPVRGIFACEFMLEDQNWTEEFSMPLVYRDGERVPSQPEKEQSALNLDWRKRVVFEAELAPSSMNRFDCRIVKLPQKPKAYLAERDGAIRFESPSLQIEINTRTGLIDKYVAEGVSYLRPGAFLPVVFADNEDPWRMDTNRFEPVVGRFELMSPARGTAFSGVKDEALPAVRVIEDGEVRTVVEALLSYGDSAVVLTYLLPKQGTEIEVQVRLYWQEKDKLLKLSIPTVFEEDYEYLGQTAYGVQRLPVNGDEAVAQKWTSIAEPAADGRAVTLINDGVYGSDGADGTLRPTLVRGAAYCAHPIGERPILPQDRFLPRIDQGERTYTFWLNAGKREERLAAIEREALALHERPYALSFFPGGLGELPSPGIALDGDRIVLTAFKQAEDGSGYIVRLYEPTGEPGSVLLRIPSLGISQRVDLHGFEIKTFRTDAAGSALRACTLMEKE
;
A
#
# COMPACT_ATOMS: atom_id res chain seq x y z
N MET A 1 1.29 18.22 -3.52
CA MET A 1 0.37 19.13 -2.79
C MET A 1 1.03 20.46 -2.42
N LEU A 2 2.03 20.48 -1.52
CA LEU A 2 2.63 21.74 -1.03
C LEU A 2 3.19 22.62 -2.14
N ALA A 3 3.96 22.04 -3.08
CA ALA A 3 4.47 22.76 -4.24
C ALA A 3 3.33 23.34 -5.10
N THR A 4 2.30 22.54 -5.39
CA THR A 4 1.10 22.97 -6.13
C THR A 4 0.39 24.15 -5.49
N ALA A 5 0.23 24.13 -4.16
CA ALA A 5 -0.44 25.19 -3.42
C ALA A 5 0.43 26.46 -3.35
N ALA A 6 1.73 26.32 -3.08
CA ALA A 6 2.66 27.44 -2.99
C ALA A 6 2.88 28.15 -4.33
N MET A 7 2.99 27.39 -5.42
CA MET A 7 3.17 27.92 -6.77
C MET A 7 1.99 28.78 -7.22
N GLN A 8 0.80 28.49 -6.70
CA GLN A 8 -0.43 29.25 -6.96
C GLN A 8 -0.72 30.31 -5.91
N GLY A 9 0.20 30.56 -4.98
CA GLY A 9 0.07 31.59 -3.94
C GLY A 9 -0.95 31.28 -2.84
N LEU A 10 -1.43 30.03 -2.73
CA LEU A 10 -2.45 29.63 -1.74
C LEU A 10 -1.86 29.46 -0.33
N LEU A 11 -0.55 29.24 -0.23
CA LEU A 11 0.20 29.19 1.03
C LEU A 11 1.67 29.51 0.78
N ALA A 12 2.39 29.91 1.83
CA ALA A 12 3.86 29.94 1.81
C ALA A 12 4.43 28.52 1.90
N TYR A 13 5.42 28.20 1.08
CA TYR A 13 6.06 26.88 1.08
C TYR A 13 6.82 26.65 2.40
N PRO A 14 6.53 25.56 3.14
CA PRO A 14 7.06 25.33 4.48
C PRO A 14 8.44 24.64 4.44
N ALA A 15 9.44 25.32 3.86
CA ALA A 15 10.77 24.74 3.65
C ALA A 15 11.46 24.33 4.97
N ARG A 16 11.28 25.13 6.03
CA ARG A 16 11.89 24.86 7.34
C ARG A 16 11.33 23.59 7.96
N GLU A 17 10.00 23.48 8.04
CA GLU A 17 9.32 22.33 8.64
C GLU A 17 9.58 21.06 7.84
N LEU A 18 9.61 21.13 6.50
CA LEU A 18 10.04 20.01 5.68
C LEU A 18 11.48 19.61 5.96
N GLY A 19 12.39 20.58 6.10
CA GLY A 19 13.79 20.32 6.44
C GLY A 19 13.97 19.61 7.79
N GLU A 20 13.13 19.95 8.77
CA GLU A 20 13.09 19.27 10.07
C GLU A 20 12.63 17.82 9.95
N ALA A 21 11.52 17.57 9.23
CA ALA A 21 11.05 16.21 8.97
C ALA A 21 12.05 15.37 8.15
N PHE A 22 12.73 15.98 7.17
CA PHE A 22 13.80 15.32 6.40
C PHE A 22 15.00 14.97 7.27
N HIS A 23 15.40 15.86 8.18
CA HIS A 23 16.49 15.57 9.12
C HIS A 23 16.15 14.37 9.99
N ASP A 24 14.92 14.30 10.52
CA ASP A 24 14.45 13.16 11.32
C ASP A 24 14.51 11.83 10.54
N LEU A 25 14.05 11.84 9.29
CA LEU A 25 14.14 10.68 8.39
C LEU A 25 15.59 10.26 8.15
N MET A 26 16.46 11.19 7.75
CA MET A 26 17.87 10.90 7.44
C MET A 26 18.64 10.34 8.64
N VAL A 27 18.29 10.75 9.87
CA VAL A 27 18.88 10.20 11.10
C VAL A 27 18.40 8.76 11.33
N ALA A 28 17.12 8.47 11.09
CA ALA A 28 16.57 7.13 11.22
C ALA A 28 17.10 6.15 10.15
N GLU A 29 17.56 6.66 9.01
CA GLU A 29 18.18 5.86 7.93
C GLU A 29 19.63 5.42 8.20
N PHE A 30 20.18 5.72 9.38
CA PHE A 30 21.51 5.23 9.77
C PHE A 30 21.56 3.70 9.73
N HIS A 31 22.66 3.14 9.22
CA HIS A 31 22.78 1.71 8.92
C HIS A 31 22.70 0.75 10.10
N ASP A 32 22.82 1.22 11.35
CA ASP A 32 22.52 0.38 12.53
C ASP A 32 21.09 0.57 13.05
N ILE A 33 20.40 1.63 12.63
CA ILE A 33 19.01 1.91 13.01
C ILE A 33 18.06 1.25 12.01
N LEU A 34 18.17 1.61 10.72
CA LEU A 34 17.23 1.19 9.68
C LEU A 34 17.13 -0.34 9.53
N PRO A 35 18.24 -1.11 9.57
CA PRO A 35 18.16 -2.57 9.54
C PRO A 35 17.75 -3.23 10.87
N GLY A 36 17.51 -2.46 11.93
CA GLY A 36 17.08 -2.98 13.24
C GLY A 36 18.17 -3.73 14.01
N SER A 37 19.44 -3.40 13.81
CA SER A 37 20.58 -4.10 14.43
C SER A 37 21.06 -3.48 15.75
N SER A 38 20.45 -2.38 16.16
CA SER A 38 20.78 -1.64 17.38
C SER A 38 20.23 -2.27 18.67
N ILE A 39 20.63 -1.70 19.81
CA ILE A 39 19.99 -1.97 21.11
C ILE A 39 18.57 -1.40 21.16
N GLN A 40 17.69 -2.00 21.97
CA GLN A 40 16.30 -1.57 22.10
C GLN A 40 16.10 -0.06 22.38
N PRO A 41 16.85 0.60 23.29
CA PRO A 41 16.69 2.04 23.49
C PRO A 41 16.98 2.91 22.26
N ALA A 42 17.85 2.45 21.36
CA ALA A 42 18.13 3.16 20.12
C ALA A 42 16.99 3.01 19.11
N GLU A 43 16.38 1.81 19.02
CA GLU A 43 15.14 1.61 18.26
C GLU A 43 14.02 2.52 18.78
N GLU A 44 13.75 2.50 20.09
CA GLU A 44 12.71 3.31 20.72
C GLU A 44 12.92 4.82 20.47
N ALA A 45 14.17 5.30 20.57
CA ALA A 45 14.50 6.69 20.26
C ALA A 45 14.29 7.03 18.78
N SER A 46 14.59 6.09 17.88
CA SER A 46 14.45 6.26 16.43
C SER A 46 12.98 6.24 15.99
N LEU A 47 12.16 5.37 16.57
CA LEU A 47 10.70 5.36 16.36
C LEU A 47 10.07 6.70 16.77
N ARG A 48 10.44 7.22 17.95
CA ARG A 48 9.97 8.54 18.40
C ARG A 48 10.39 9.66 17.45
N LEU A 49 11.59 9.58 16.87
CA LEU A 49 12.09 10.55 15.90
C LEU A 49 11.28 10.49 14.58
N MET A 50 11.04 9.28 14.07
CA MET A 50 10.19 9.08 12.89
C MET A 50 8.76 9.60 13.09
N ASP A 51 8.17 9.35 14.26
CA ASP A 51 6.82 9.86 14.61
C ASP A 51 6.78 11.40 14.64
N HIS A 52 7.86 12.06 15.05
CA HIS A 52 7.96 13.53 14.99
C HIS A 52 7.92 14.05 13.55
N GLY A 53 8.74 13.47 12.66
CA GLY A 53 8.73 13.81 11.23
C GLY A 53 7.38 13.53 10.57
N LEU A 54 6.74 12.41 10.92
CA LEU A 54 5.40 12.05 10.42
C LEU A 54 4.32 13.04 10.86
N GLU A 55 4.37 13.52 12.10
CA GLU A 55 3.41 14.53 12.60
C GLU A 55 3.57 15.86 11.84
N ILE A 56 4.81 16.28 11.58
CA ILE A 56 5.07 17.47 10.75
C ILE A 56 4.48 17.27 9.35
N ALA A 57 4.81 16.16 8.68
CA ALA A 57 4.32 15.85 7.35
C ALA A 57 2.78 15.79 7.29
N SER A 58 2.14 15.20 8.31
CA SER A 58 0.69 15.10 8.44
C SER A 58 0.02 16.47 8.50
N ARG A 59 0.51 17.38 9.36
CA ARG A 59 0.00 18.75 9.47
C ARG A 59 0.17 19.55 8.19
N LEU A 60 1.34 19.46 7.55
CA LEU A 60 1.60 20.16 6.29
C LEU A 60 0.73 19.63 5.15
N ARG A 61 0.53 18.30 5.09
CA ARG A 61 -0.38 17.66 4.13
C ARG A 61 -1.81 18.16 4.30
N ALA A 62 -2.32 18.21 5.54
CA ALA A 62 -3.65 18.72 5.83
C ALA A 62 -3.80 20.21 5.45
N ARG A 63 -2.82 21.05 5.81
CA ARG A 63 -2.81 22.48 5.43
C ARG A 63 -2.85 22.67 3.91
N ALA A 64 -2.05 21.90 3.17
CA ALA A 64 -2.04 21.96 1.71
C ALA A 64 -3.37 21.49 1.12
N PHE A 65 -3.93 20.41 1.65
CA PHE A 65 -5.22 19.87 1.22
C PHE A 65 -6.34 20.90 1.37
N PHE A 66 -6.47 21.55 2.53
CA PHE A 66 -7.49 22.58 2.74
C PHE A 66 -7.27 23.82 1.86
N ALA A 67 -6.02 24.24 1.65
CA ALA A 67 -5.71 25.33 0.74
C ALA A 67 -6.14 25.00 -0.70
N LEU A 68 -5.91 23.76 -1.15
CA LEU A 68 -6.28 23.28 -2.48
C LEU A 68 -7.79 23.01 -2.63
N ALA A 69 -8.51 22.88 -1.52
CA ALA A 69 -9.96 22.68 -1.52
C ALA A 69 -10.76 23.99 -1.38
N ALA A 70 -10.11 25.16 -1.23
CA ALA A 70 -10.78 26.42 -0.90
C ALA A 70 -11.86 26.85 -1.91
N GLY A 71 -11.71 26.50 -3.19
CA GLY A 71 -12.68 26.79 -4.25
C GLY A 71 -13.79 25.76 -4.43
N GLN A 72 -13.84 24.71 -3.61
CA GLN A 72 -14.89 23.69 -3.72
C GLN A 72 -16.25 24.27 -3.29
N PRO A 73 -17.34 24.03 -4.04
CA PRO A 73 -18.65 24.61 -3.72
C PRO A 73 -19.18 24.12 -2.38
N GLN A 74 -20.04 24.89 -1.71
CA GLN A 74 -20.73 24.41 -0.51
C GLN A 74 -21.54 23.14 -0.81
N ALA A 75 -21.63 22.21 0.14
CA ALA A 75 -22.48 21.03 0.01
C ALA A 75 -23.97 21.40 0.03
N ALA A 76 -24.79 20.69 -0.74
CA ALA A 76 -26.24 20.84 -0.62
C ALA A 76 -26.75 20.17 0.66
N THR A 77 -27.97 20.53 1.09
CA THR A 77 -28.62 19.90 2.23
C THR A 77 -28.72 18.38 2.03
N GLY A 78 -28.28 17.61 3.03
CA GLY A 78 -28.30 16.14 3.00
C GLY A 78 -27.11 15.50 2.26
N GLU A 79 -26.14 16.29 1.79
CA GLU A 79 -24.90 15.80 1.18
C GLU A 79 -23.73 15.84 2.15
N TYR A 80 -22.95 14.76 2.15
CA TYR A 80 -21.68 14.63 2.87
C TYR A 80 -20.55 14.65 1.84
N PRO A 81 -19.93 15.80 1.57
CA PRO A 81 -18.87 15.92 0.59
C PRO A 81 -17.66 15.05 0.97
N ILE A 82 -17.09 14.37 -0.01
CA ILE A 82 -15.84 13.61 0.06
C ILE A 82 -14.89 14.23 -0.96
N LEU A 83 -13.78 14.75 -0.48
CA LEU A 83 -12.76 15.40 -1.30
C LEU A 83 -11.51 14.53 -1.32
N VAL A 84 -11.04 14.21 -2.52
CA VAL A 84 -9.89 13.33 -2.74
C VAL A 84 -8.86 14.04 -3.59
N TYR A 85 -7.70 14.35 -3.03
CA TYR A 85 -6.61 14.94 -3.79
C TYR A 85 -5.72 13.84 -4.37
N ASN A 86 -5.62 13.78 -5.70
CA ASN A 86 -4.66 12.92 -6.39
C ASN A 86 -3.30 13.64 -6.47
N PRO A 87 -2.24 13.14 -5.80
CA PRO A 87 -0.91 13.76 -5.86
C PRO A 87 -0.13 13.43 -7.13
N HIS A 88 -0.58 12.46 -7.91
CA HIS A 88 0.13 12.00 -9.10
C HIS A 88 -0.15 12.87 -10.32
N PRO A 89 0.80 12.97 -11.26
CA PRO A 89 0.63 13.76 -12.47
C PRO A 89 -0.15 13.05 -13.58
N TYR A 90 -0.79 11.92 -13.28
CA TYR A 90 -1.59 11.12 -14.20
C TYR A 90 -2.90 10.69 -13.52
N PRO A 91 -3.91 10.24 -14.30
CA PRO A 91 -5.13 9.70 -13.72
C PRO A 91 -4.84 8.50 -12.84
N VAL A 92 -5.49 8.41 -11.68
CA VAL A 92 -5.39 7.26 -10.77
C VAL A 92 -6.77 6.63 -10.63
N ARG A 93 -6.93 5.43 -11.19
CA ARG A 93 -8.11 4.60 -10.98
C ARG A 93 -7.87 3.70 -9.79
N GLY A 94 -8.87 3.59 -8.92
CA GLY A 94 -8.77 2.71 -7.76
C GLY A 94 -10.03 2.68 -6.91
N ILE A 95 -9.93 1.95 -5.81
CA ILE A 95 -10.96 1.85 -4.77
C ILE A 95 -10.56 2.75 -3.61
N PHE A 96 -11.40 3.72 -3.28
CA PHE A 96 -11.16 4.68 -2.21
C PHE A 96 -12.12 4.47 -1.05
N ALA A 97 -11.67 4.77 0.15
CA ALA A 97 -12.47 4.69 1.37
C ALA A 97 -12.47 6.04 2.09
N CYS A 98 -13.62 6.44 2.62
CA CYS A 98 -13.74 7.61 3.47
C CYS A 98 -14.71 7.34 4.62
N GLU A 99 -14.41 7.93 5.79
CA GLU A 99 -15.33 7.93 6.93
C GLU A 99 -15.85 9.32 7.23
N PHE A 100 -17.11 9.40 7.62
CA PHE A 100 -17.77 10.64 8.01
C PHE A 100 -18.84 10.36 9.09
N MET A 101 -19.34 11.42 9.71
CA MET A 101 -20.41 11.36 10.69
C MET A 101 -21.70 11.86 10.05
N LEU A 102 -22.82 11.20 10.31
CA LEU A 102 -24.13 11.76 10.00
C LEU A 102 -24.39 13.02 10.84
N GLU A 103 -25.19 13.94 10.32
CA GLU A 103 -25.67 15.13 11.04
C GLU A 103 -26.34 14.72 12.35
N ASP A 104 -27.27 13.78 12.27
CA ASP A 104 -27.96 13.19 13.42
C ASP A 104 -27.63 11.72 13.60
N GLN A 105 -27.58 11.29 14.86
CA GLN A 105 -27.46 9.89 15.23
C GLN A 105 -28.73 9.13 14.85
N ASN A 106 -28.58 7.98 14.18
CA ASN A 106 -29.72 7.11 13.92
C ASN A 106 -29.97 6.17 15.10
N TRP A 107 -31.01 6.48 15.88
CA TRP A 107 -31.47 5.68 17.01
C TRP A 107 -32.58 4.68 16.65
N THR A 108 -32.94 4.59 15.37
CA THR A 108 -33.96 3.67 14.88
C THR A 108 -33.35 2.34 14.42
N GLU A 109 -34.20 1.35 14.13
CA GLU A 109 -33.79 0.05 13.57
C GLU A 109 -33.40 0.13 12.08
N GLU A 110 -33.68 1.25 11.41
CA GLU A 110 -33.29 1.45 10.01
C GLU A 110 -31.76 1.58 9.89
N PHE A 111 -31.21 1.21 8.73
CA PHE A 111 -29.81 1.38 8.39
C PHE A 111 -29.61 2.57 7.45
N SER A 112 -28.69 3.47 7.78
CA SER A 112 -28.27 4.58 6.94
C SER A 112 -27.28 4.09 5.89
N MET A 113 -27.77 3.82 4.67
CA MET A 113 -26.95 3.41 3.54
C MET A 113 -26.26 4.62 2.89
N PRO A 114 -24.91 4.71 2.92
CA PRO A 114 -24.18 5.73 2.19
C PRO A 114 -24.06 5.37 0.71
N LEU A 115 -24.49 6.27 -0.17
CA LEU A 115 -24.33 6.18 -1.62
C LEU A 115 -23.47 7.34 -2.11
N VAL A 116 -22.50 7.07 -2.98
CA VAL A 116 -21.56 8.09 -3.49
C VAL A 116 -21.98 8.54 -4.88
N TYR A 117 -21.89 9.85 -5.11
CA TYR A 117 -22.20 10.50 -6.38
C TYR A 117 -21.01 11.34 -6.86
N ARG A 118 -20.87 11.46 -8.17
CA ARG A 118 -19.98 12.41 -8.85
C ARG A 118 -20.80 13.14 -9.90
N ASP A 119 -20.81 14.48 -9.86
CA ASP A 119 -21.55 15.31 -10.81
C ASP A 119 -23.04 14.92 -10.95
N GLY A 120 -23.64 14.45 -9.84
CA GLY A 120 -25.04 14.00 -9.77
C GLY A 120 -25.28 12.55 -10.20
N GLU A 121 -24.29 11.88 -10.77
CA GLU A 121 -24.37 10.46 -11.16
C GLU A 121 -23.85 9.54 -10.05
N ARG A 122 -24.53 8.42 -9.82
CA ARG A 122 -24.11 7.44 -8.81
C ARG A 122 -22.88 6.69 -9.28
N VAL A 123 -21.87 6.60 -8.42
CA VAL A 123 -20.72 5.70 -8.63
C VAL A 123 -20.89 4.40 -7.82
N PRO A 124 -20.33 3.27 -8.28
CA PRO A 124 -20.32 2.03 -7.50
C PRO A 124 -19.77 2.30 -6.10
N SER A 125 -20.58 1.98 -5.09
CA SER A 125 -20.25 2.25 -3.70
C SER A 125 -20.89 1.23 -2.76
N GLN A 126 -20.24 0.99 -1.63
CA GLN A 126 -20.74 0.10 -0.59
C GLN A 126 -20.34 0.60 0.81
N PRO A 127 -21.15 0.32 1.84
CA PRO A 127 -20.73 0.51 3.22
C PRO A 127 -19.76 -0.60 3.63
N GLU A 128 -18.81 -0.27 4.50
CA GLU A 128 -17.97 -1.25 5.20
C GLU A 128 -17.99 -0.96 6.70
N LYS A 129 -17.52 -1.90 7.51
CA LYS A 129 -17.35 -1.70 8.95
C LYS A 129 -16.44 -0.50 9.20
N GLU A 130 -16.99 0.47 9.92
CA GLU A 130 -16.27 1.65 10.37
C GLU A 130 -15.19 1.28 11.39
N GLN A 131 -14.14 2.09 11.47
CA GLN A 131 -13.10 1.96 12.49
C GLN A 131 -13.66 2.06 13.92
N SER A 132 -14.78 2.78 14.10
CA SER A 132 -15.48 2.84 15.38
C SER A 132 -16.22 1.54 15.66
N ALA A 133 -16.02 0.97 16.85
CA ALA A 133 -16.77 -0.19 17.34
C ALA A 133 -18.12 0.18 18.00
N LEU A 134 -18.52 1.46 17.98
CA LEU A 134 -19.82 1.87 18.49
C LEU A 134 -20.93 1.18 17.67
N ASN A 135 -21.90 0.57 18.36
CA ASN A 135 -23.06 -0.08 17.76
C ASN A 135 -24.18 0.92 17.40
N LEU A 136 -23.83 2.19 17.18
CA LEU A 136 -24.74 3.27 16.82
C LEU A 136 -24.53 3.64 15.35
N ASP A 137 -25.59 3.63 14.56
CA ASP A 137 -25.56 4.02 13.14
C ASP A 137 -25.39 5.54 13.03
N TRP A 138 -24.14 6.00 13.12
CA TRP A 138 -23.80 7.42 13.13
C TRP A 138 -22.51 7.71 12.38
N ARG A 139 -21.42 7.03 12.73
CA ARG A 139 -20.21 7.04 11.91
C ARG A 139 -20.45 6.10 10.74
N LYS A 140 -20.16 6.56 9.51
CA LYS A 140 -20.25 5.76 8.29
C LYS A 140 -18.87 5.63 7.66
N ARG A 141 -18.61 4.47 7.08
CA ARG A 141 -17.49 4.22 6.17
C ARG A 141 -18.07 3.82 4.84
N VAL A 142 -17.68 4.52 3.79
CA VAL A 142 -18.08 4.21 2.43
C VAL A 142 -16.85 3.93 1.58
N VAL A 143 -16.94 2.90 0.77
CA VAL A 143 -15.93 2.50 -0.21
C VAL A 143 -16.53 2.65 -1.59
N PHE A 144 -15.78 3.23 -2.52
CA PHE A 144 -16.25 3.52 -3.87
C PHE A 144 -15.12 3.42 -4.90
N GLU A 145 -15.49 3.08 -6.13
CA GLU A 145 -14.57 3.04 -7.25
C GLU A 145 -14.59 4.37 -8.00
N ALA A 146 -13.42 4.92 -8.33
CA ALA A 146 -13.31 6.13 -9.12
C ALA A 146 -12.01 6.21 -9.91
N GLU A 147 -12.01 7.06 -10.95
CA GLU A 147 -10.81 7.57 -11.59
C GLU A 147 -10.61 9.04 -11.20
N LEU A 148 -9.45 9.34 -10.61
CA LEU A 148 -9.13 10.66 -10.10
C LEU A 148 -8.30 11.46 -11.12
N ALA A 149 -8.71 12.70 -11.38
CA ALA A 149 -7.98 13.62 -12.24
C ALA A 149 -6.57 13.91 -11.67
N PRO A 150 -5.55 14.10 -12.53
CA PRO A 150 -4.17 14.36 -12.12
C PRO A 150 -4.01 15.60 -11.24
N SER A 151 -3.11 15.53 -10.24
CA SER A 151 -2.62 16.68 -9.46
C SER A 151 -3.70 17.69 -9.04
N SER A 152 -4.87 17.21 -8.66
CA SER A 152 -6.05 18.04 -8.43
C SER A 152 -6.98 17.42 -7.41
N MET A 153 -7.88 18.27 -6.90
CA MET A 153 -8.96 17.88 -6.01
C MET A 153 -10.10 17.25 -6.81
N ASN A 154 -10.52 16.06 -6.42
CA ASN A 154 -11.67 15.37 -6.98
C ASN A 154 -12.78 15.35 -5.93
N ARG A 155 -13.97 15.81 -6.31
CA ARG A 155 -15.13 15.87 -5.41
C ARG A 155 -16.10 14.74 -5.71
N PHE A 156 -16.58 14.15 -4.63
CA PHE A 156 -17.72 13.25 -4.58
C PHE A 156 -18.66 13.73 -3.49
N ASP A 157 -19.94 13.40 -3.62
CA ASP A 157 -20.96 13.75 -2.62
C ASP A 157 -21.66 12.48 -2.18
N CYS A 158 -21.64 12.20 -0.88
CA CYS A 158 -22.35 11.07 -0.31
C CYS A 158 -23.76 11.49 0.13
N ARG A 159 -24.76 10.66 -0.18
CA ARG A 159 -26.15 10.82 0.26
C ARG A 159 -26.59 9.57 1.00
N ILE A 160 -27.51 9.75 1.95
CA ILE A 160 -27.99 8.67 2.80
C ILE A 160 -29.38 8.22 2.37
N VAL A 161 -29.52 6.91 2.17
CA VAL A 161 -30.81 6.25 1.97
C VAL A 161 -31.11 5.39 3.21
N LYS A 162 -32.29 5.54 3.80
CA LYS A 162 -32.74 4.68 4.89
C LYS A 162 -33.21 3.35 4.33
N LEU A 163 -32.66 2.26 4.87
CA LEU A 163 -33.07 0.89 4.57
C LEU A 163 -33.62 0.24 5.83
N PRO A 164 -34.52 -0.76 5.74
CA PRO A 164 -35.00 -1.47 6.93
C PRO A 164 -33.89 -2.20 7.72
N GLN A 165 -32.79 -2.57 7.06
CA GLN A 165 -31.63 -3.23 7.67
C GLN A 165 -30.39 -3.12 6.75
N LYS A 166 -29.18 -3.37 7.29
CA LYS A 166 -27.95 -3.46 6.48
C LYS A 166 -28.07 -4.62 5.47
N PRO A 167 -27.70 -4.44 4.18
CA PRO A 167 -27.66 -5.55 3.23
C PRO A 167 -26.73 -6.67 3.71
N LYS A 168 -27.15 -7.92 3.48
CA LYS A 168 -26.37 -9.11 3.80
C LYS A 168 -25.40 -9.43 2.66
N ALA A 169 -24.28 -10.06 2.99
CA ALA A 169 -23.38 -10.60 2.00
C ALA A 169 -24.07 -11.68 1.16
N TYR A 170 -23.80 -11.68 -0.15
CA TYR A 170 -24.34 -12.67 -1.09
C TYR A 170 -23.41 -13.86 -1.24
N LEU A 171 -22.09 -13.58 -1.26
CA LEU A 171 -21.09 -14.62 -1.35
C LEU A 171 -21.02 -15.41 -0.04
N ALA A 172 -21.04 -16.74 -0.16
CA ALA A 172 -20.96 -17.67 0.96
C ALA A 172 -20.12 -18.88 0.58
N GLU A 173 -19.67 -19.61 1.60
CA GLU A 173 -18.99 -20.89 1.44
C GLU A 173 -19.91 -21.94 0.80
N ARG A 174 -19.33 -22.74 -0.11
CA ARG A 174 -19.96 -23.92 -0.72
C ARG A 174 -18.89 -25.00 -0.97
N ASP A 175 -19.16 -26.21 -0.50
CA ASP A 175 -18.33 -27.40 -0.71
C ASP A 175 -16.86 -27.22 -0.28
N GLY A 176 -16.64 -26.54 0.85
CA GLY A 176 -15.31 -26.30 1.43
C GLY A 176 -14.54 -25.15 0.78
N ALA A 177 -15.20 -24.27 0.02
CA ALA A 177 -14.55 -23.10 -0.58
C ALA A 177 -15.48 -21.89 -0.72
N ILE A 178 -14.88 -20.70 -0.74
CA ILE A 178 -15.51 -19.45 -1.16
C ILE A 178 -15.04 -19.17 -2.59
N ARG A 179 -15.97 -19.14 -3.55
CA ARG A 179 -15.67 -18.94 -4.98
C ARG A 179 -16.14 -17.57 -5.44
N PHE A 180 -15.19 -16.66 -5.59
CA PHE A 180 -15.43 -15.32 -6.09
C PHE A 180 -15.26 -15.29 -7.61
N GLU A 181 -16.18 -14.62 -8.30
CA GLU A 181 -16.14 -14.44 -9.75
C GLU A 181 -16.58 -13.01 -10.13
N SER A 182 -15.80 -12.40 -11.00
CA SER A 182 -16.07 -11.14 -11.70
C SER A 182 -15.77 -11.32 -13.19
N PRO A 183 -16.04 -10.33 -14.07
CA PRO A 183 -15.73 -10.45 -15.49
C PRO A 183 -14.27 -10.79 -15.81
N SER A 184 -13.34 -10.32 -14.98
CA SER A 184 -11.89 -10.41 -15.20
C SER A 184 -11.16 -11.31 -14.19
N LEU A 185 -11.81 -11.72 -13.09
CA LEU A 185 -11.13 -12.39 -11.98
C LEU A 185 -11.95 -13.56 -11.42
N GLN A 186 -11.32 -14.72 -11.24
CA GLN A 186 -11.85 -15.83 -10.47
C GLN A 186 -10.88 -16.20 -9.34
N ILE A 187 -11.41 -16.30 -8.12
CA ILE A 187 -10.65 -16.68 -6.94
C ILE A 187 -11.37 -17.82 -6.22
N GLU A 188 -10.63 -18.83 -5.79
CA GLU A 188 -11.11 -19.85 -4.87
C GLU A 188 -10.31 -19.79 -3.58
N ILE A 189 -10.98 -19.52 -2.47
CA ILE A 189 -10.40 -19.56 -1.12
C ILE A 189 -10.89 -20.84 -0.45
N ASN A 190 -9.95 -21.69 -0.04
CA ASN A 190 -10.25 -22.96 0.61
C ASN A 190 -10.59 -22.73 2.08
N THR A 191 -11.80 -23.10 2.50
CA THR A 191 -12.27 -22.82 3.87
C THR A 191 -11.75 -23.81 4.91
N ARG A 192 -10.97 -24.82 4.48
CA ARG A 192 -10.25 -25.76 5.37
C ARG A 192 -8.82 -25.32 5.66
N THR A 193 -8.26 -24.43 4.84
CA THR A 193 -6.89 -23.90 5.01
C THR A 193 -6.87 -22.40 5.28
N GLY A 194 -7.88 -21.66 4.79
CA GLY A 194 -7.91 -20.20 4.80
C GLY A 194 -7.09 -19.55 3.69
N LEU A 195 -6.60 -20.34 2.72
CA LEU A 195 -5.64 -19.90 1.70
C LEU A 195 -6.30 -19.80 0.32
N ILE A 196 -5.68 -19.06 -0.58
CA ILE A 196 -6.11 -19.00 -1.99
C ILE A 196 -5.60 -20.25 -2.71
N ASP A 197 -6.53 -21.04 -3.23
CA ASP A 197 -6.23 -22.25 -4.00
C ASP A 197 -6.23 -22.02 -5.52
N LYS A 198 -6.93 -20.98 -5.97
CA LYS A 198 -7.01 -20.59 -7.38
C LYS A 198 -7.03 -19.08 -7.52
N TYR A 199 -6.19 -18.57 -8.42
CA TYR A 199 -6.22 -17.19 -8.92
C TYR A 199 -6.17 -17.25 -10.44
N VAL A 200 -7.25 -16.83 -11.08
CA VAL A 200 -7.38 -16.74 -12.54
C VAL A 200 -7.72 -15.31 -12.92
N ALA A 201 -6.82 -14.65 -13.65
CA ALA A 201 -6.98 -13.31 -14.18
C ALA A 201 -7.14 -13.40 -15.71
N GLU A 202 -8.16 -12.74 -16.26
CA GLU A 202 -8.45 -12.74 -17.71
C GLU A 202 -8.49 -14.16 -18.32
N GLY A 203 -9.04 -15.12 -17.57
CA GLY A 203 -9.17 -16.52 -17.98
C GLY A 203 -7.89 -17.37 -17.87
N VAL A 204 -6.77 -16.81 -17.39
CA VAL A 204 -5.48 -17.51 -17.23
C VAL A 204 -5.15 -17.73 -15.74
N SER A 205 -4.70 -18.93 -15.37
CA SER A 205 -4.29 -19.27 -14.00
C SER A 205 -2.85 -18.85 -13.70
N TYR A 206 -2.62 -18.26 -12.53
CA TYR A 206 -1.30 -17.72 -12.14
C TYR A 206 -0.74 -18.26 -10.82
N LEU A 207 -1.60 -18.70 -9.89
CA LEU A 207 -1.16 -19.25 -8.60
C LEU A 207 -1.47 -20.74 -8.51
N ARG A 208 -0.60 -21.47 -7.79
CA ARG A 208 -0.83 -22.84 -7.33
C ARG A 208 -1.57 -22.84 -5.99
N PRO A 209 -2.15 -23.97 -5.57
CA PRO A 209 -2.88 -24.05 -4.31
C PRO A 209 -2.06 -23.67 -3.08
N GLY A 210 -2.74 -23.15 -2.04
CA GLY A 210 -2.10 -22.76 -0.78
C GLY A 210 -1.36 -21.42 -0.81
N ALA A 211 -1.77 -20.48 -1.66
CA ALA A 211 -1.15 -19.16 -1.72
C ALA A 211 -1.48 -18.29 -0.49
N PHE A 212 -0.49 -17.46 -0.12
CA PHE A 212 -0.45 -16.64 1.09
C PHE A 212 -0.35 -17.45 2.40
N LEU A 213 0.31 -18.62 2.37
CA LEU A 213 0.59 -19.41 3.56
C LEU A 213 1.73 -18.77 4.39
N PRO A 214 1.53 -18.44 5.68
CA PRO A 214 2.63 -18.05 6.55
C PRO A 214 3.48 -19.27 6.93
N VAL A 215 4.76 -19.26 6.54
CA VAL A 215 5.73 -20.35 6.72
C VAL A 215 6.84 -19.92 7.66
N VAL A 216 7.13 -20.75 8.66
CA VAL A 216 8.11 -20.48 9.71
C VAL A 216 9.42 -21.20 9.40
N PHE A 217 10.50 -20.44 9.33
CA PHE A 217 11.86 -20.91 9.09
C PHE A 217 12.70 -20.85 10.36
N ALA A 218 13.68 -21.74 10.45
CA ALA A 218 14.73 -21.64 11.46
C ALA A 218 15.50 -20.32 11.28
N ASP A 219 15.72 -19.62 12.38
CA ASP A 219 16.59 -18.45 12.47
C ASP A 219 17.42 -18.58 13.77
N ASN A 220 18.20 -17.56 14.10
CA ASN A 220 18.90 -17.48 15.38
C ASN A 220 18.75 -16.07 15.97
N GLU A 221 19.53 -15.79 17.02
CA GLU A 221 19.45 -14.54 17.77
C GLU A 221 20.17 -13.36 17.09
N ASP A 222 20.98 -13.60 16.05
CA ASP A 222 21.78 -12.56 15.37
C ASP A 222 20.88 -11.75 14.40
N PRO A 223 20.64 -10.44 14.64
CA PRO A 223 19.86 -9.62 13.74
C PRO A 223 20.58 -9.35 12.41
N TRP A 224 21.92 -9.43 12.35
CA TRP A 224 22.69 -9.24 11.12
C TRP A 224 22.71 -10.48 10.21
N ARG A 225 22.70 -11.69 10.79
CA ARG A 225 22.89 -12.96 10.05
C ARG A 225 24.02 -12.92 9.03
N MET A 226 25.19 -12.40 9.44
CA MET A 226 26.34 -12.26 8.54
C MET A 226 26.87 -13.60 7.99
N ASP A 227 26.37 -14.73 8.52
CA ASP A 227 26.74 -16.09 8.19
C ASP A 227 25.94 -16.69 7.03
N THR A 228 24.78 -16.13 6.68
CA THR A 228 23.91 -16.68 5.64
C THR A 228 23.12 -15.61 4.90
N ASN A 229 22.83 -15.89 3.62
CA ASN A 229 21.78 -15.21 2.89
C ASN A 229 20.55 -16.11 2.69
N ARG A 230 20.55 -17.33 3.20
CA ARG A 230 19.46 -18.29 3.02
C ARG A 230 18.97 -18.83 4.36
N PHE A 231 17.66 -18.84 4.54
CA PHE A 231 17.00 -19.28 5.76
C PHE A 231 16.33 -20.64 5.54
N GLU A 232 16.84 -21.65 6.23
CA GLU A 232 16.38 -23.04 6.17
C GLU A 232 16.81 -23.78 7.44
N PRO A 233 16.15 -24.90 7.82
CA PRO A 233 14.97 -25.49 7.17
C PRO A 233 13.67 -24.76 7.56
N VAL A 234 12.58 -25.11 6.87
CA VAL A 234 11.23 -24.81 7.35
C VAL A 234 10.97 -25.62 8.62
N VAL A 235 10.59 -24.96 9.71
CA VAL A 235 10.32 -25.57 11.02
C VAL A 235 8.84 -25.55 11.42
N GLY A 236 8.00 -24.86 10.65
CA GLY A 236 6.58 -24.75 10.95
C GLY A 236 5.78 -24.06 9.87
N ARG A 237 4.45 -24.18 9.97
CA ARG A 237 3.47 -23.49 9.11
C ARG A 237 2.30 -23.07 9.99
N PHE A 238 1.71 -21.93 9.67
CA PHE A 238 0.45 -21.53 10.27
C PHE A 238 -0.68 -22.43 9.77
N GLU A 239 -1.57 -22.82 10.68
CA GLU A 239 -2.72 -23.68 10.39
C GLU A 239 -4.01 -22.95 10.74
N LEU A 240 -5.08 -23.28 10.00
CA LEU A 240 -6.40 -22.71 10.24
C LEU A 240 -6.87 -22.99 11.66
N MET A 241 -7.36 -21.96 12.36
CA MET A 241 -7.93 -22.14 13.68
C MET A 241 -9.20 -23.01 13.61
N SER A 242 -9.44 -23.81 14.66
CA SER A 242 -10.76 -24.42 14.83
C SER A 242 -11.83 -23.34 15.01
N PRO A 243 -13.11 -23.60 14.66
CA PRO A 243 -14.19 -22.63 14.88
C PRO A 243 -14.26 -22.10 16.31
N ALA A 244 -14.06 -22.98 17.30
CA ALA A 244 -14.03 -22.58 18.71
C ALA A 244 -12.87 -21.62 19.04
N ARG A 245 -11.64 -21.91 18.57
CA ARG A 245 -10.48 -21.04 18.79
C ARG A 245 -10.64 -19.72 18.05
N GLY A 246 -11.07 -19.75 16.79
CA GLY A 246 -11.29 -18.54 15.98
C GLY A 246 -12.35 -17.63 16.59
N THR A 247 -13.47 -18.20 17.06
CA THR A 247 -14.53 -17.45 17.77
C THR A 247 -14.00 -16.76 19.02
N ALA A 248 -13.27 -17.50 19.86
CA ALA A 248 -12.68 -16.95 21.08
C ALA A 248 -11.63 -15.87 20.78
N PHE A 249 -10.78 -16.09 19.77
CA PHE A 249 -9.78 -15.14 19.32
C PHE A 249 -10.41 -13.83 18.80
N SER A 250 -11.53 -13.92 18.08
CA SER A 250 -12.29 -12.75 17.63
C SER A 250 -13.11 -12.06 18.74
N GLY A 251 -13.12 -12.60 19.96
CA GLY A 251 -13.91 -12.06 21.07
C GLY A 251 -15.43 -12.16 20.88
N VAL A 252 -15.89 -13.03 19.97
CA VAL A 252 -17.32 -13.22 19.67
C VAL A 252 -17.96 -14.12 20.73
N LYS A 253 -19.16 -13.74 21.20
CA LYS A 253 -19.86 -14.44 22.31
C LYS A 253 -21.19 -15.07 21.92
N ASP A 254 -21.80 -14.63 20.82
CA ASP A 254 -23.16 -15.02 20.47
C ASP A 254 -23.23 -16.41 19.84
N GLU A 255 -22.43 -16.64 18.79
CA GLU A 255 -22.39 -17.90 18.06
C GLU A 255 -20.96 -18.31 17.68
N ALA A 256 -20.76 -19.61 17.49
CA ALA A 256 -19.50 -20.13 16.97
C ALA A 256 -19.39 -19.80 15.48
N LEU A 257 -18.32 -19.10 15.11
CA LEU A 257 -18.06 -18.69 13.74
C LEU A 257 -17.01 -19.59 13.07
N PRO A 258 -17.11 -19.82 11.76
CA PRO A 258 -16.01 -20.40 11.00
C PRO A 258 -14.80 -19.47 11.03
N ALA A 259 -13.61 -20.05 10.97
CA ALA A 259 -12.34 -19.33 10.91
C ALA A 259 -12.07 -18.71 9.53
N VAL A 260 -12.85 -19.06 8.50
CA VAL A 260 -12.84 -18.43 7.17
C VAL A 260 -14.24 -17.92 6.87
N ARG A 261 -14.38 -16.63 6.52
CA ARG A 261 -15.70 -15.99 6.38
C ARG A 261 -15.67 -14.76 5.49
N VAL A 262 -16.76 -14.55 4.75
CA VAL A 262 -17.03 -13.30 4.05
C VAL A 262 -17.52 -12.29 5.08
N ILE A 263 -16.80 -11.17 5.25
CA ILE A 263 -17.13 -10.13 6.24
C ILE A 263 -17.71 -8.87 5.60
N GLU A 264 -17.44 -8.62 4.31
CA GLU A 264 -18.09 -7.57 3.52
C GLU A 264 -18.32 -8.08 2.09
N ASP A 265 -19.43 -7.71 1.47
CA ASP A 265 -19.73 -8.03 0.07
C ASP A 265 -20.72 -7.00 -0.49
N GLY A 266 -20.26 -6.23 -1.48
CA GLY A 266 -21.03 -5.16 -2.10
C GLY A 266 -20.60 -4.91 -3.55
N GLU A 267 -21.01 -3.78 -4.11
CA GLU A 267 -20.80 -3.46 -5.53
C GLU A 267 -19.34 -3.22 -5.93
N VAL A 268 -18.46 -2.93 -4.95
CA VAL A 268 -17.08 -2.51 -5.19
C VAL A 268 -16.11 -3.66 -4.94
N ARG A 269 -16.28 -4.39 -3.84
CA ARG A 269 -15.43 -5.53 -3.47
C ARG A 269 -16.10 -6.50 -2.51
N THR A 270 -15.54 -7.70 -2.45
CA THR A 270 -15.80 -8.71 -1.42
C THR A 270 -14.59 -8.83 -0.51
N VAL A 271 -14.80 -8.95 0.79
CA VAL A 271 -13.74 -9.11 1.79
C VAL A 271 -13.89 -10.44 2.51
N VAL A 272 -12.85 -11.27 2.45
CA VAL A 272 -12.79 -12.58 3.10
C VAL A 272 -11.72 -12.59 4.17
N GLU A 273 -12.08 -12.95 5.39
CA GLU A 273 -11.17 -13.10 6.52
C GLU A 273 -10.85 -14.58 6.76
N ALA A 274 -9.58 -14.88 7.08
CA ALA A 274 -9.12 -16.19 7.54
C ALA A 274 -8.24 -16.06 8.79
N LEU A 275 -8.49 -16.90 9.81
CA LEU A 275 -7.78 -16.91 11.08
C LEU A 275 -6.89 -18.14 11.21
N LEU A 276 -5.57 -17.92 11.30
CA LEU A 276 -4.57 -18.97 11.41
C LEU A 276 -3.72 -18.82 12.68
N SER A 277 -3.07 -19.89 13.10
CA SER A 277 -2.19 -19.90 14.27
C SER A 277 -1.00 -20.83 14.13
N TYR A 278 0.07 -20.53 14.86
CA TYR A 278 1.25 -21.37 15.02
C TYR A 278 1.84 -21.10 16.41
N GLY A 279 2.01 -22.14 17.22
CA GLY A 279 2.51 -21.98 18.59
C GLY A 279 1.68 -20.96 19.38
N ASP A 280 2.36 -19.93 19.88
CA ASP A 280 1.77 -18.82 20.64
C ASP A 280 1.41 -17.62 19.75
N SER A 281 1.59 -17.76 18.43
CA SER A 281 1.34 -16.72 17.43
C SER A 281 0.04 -16.93 16.67
N ALA A 282 -0.52 -15.83 16.15
CA ALA A 282 -1.75 -15.82 15.36
C ALA A 282 -1.64 -14.88 14.16
N VAL A 283 -2.37 -15.19 13.09
CA VAL A 283 -2.47 -14.34 11.89
C VAL A 283 -3.93 -14.20 11.50
N VAL A 284 -4.31 -12.96 11.15
CA VAL A 284 -5.54 -12.65 10.43
C VAL A 284 -5.16 -12.30 8.99
N LEU A 285 -5.55 -13.14 8.04
CA LEU A 285 -5.46 -12.85 6.61
C LEU A 285 -6.78 -12.24 6.18
N THR A 286 -6.73 -11.09 5.51
CA THR A 286 -7.91 -10.44 4.93
C THR A 286 -7.67 -10.26 3.43
N TYR A 287 -8.48 -10.91 2.62
CA TYR A 287 -8.46 -10.83 1.16
C TYR A 287 -9.52 -9.85 0.68
N LEU A 288 -9.12 -8.79 -0.01
CA LEU A 288 -10.01 -7.78 -0.56
C LEU A 288 -10.03 -7.98 -2.08
N LEU A 289 -11.15 -8.52 -2.56
CA LEU A 289 -11.36 -8.99 -3.93
C LEU A 289 -12.21 -7.97 -4.70
N PRO A 290 -11.67 -7.26 -5.70
CA PRO A 290 -12.41 -6.20 -6.38
C PRO A 290 -13.45 -6.78 -7.34
N LYS A 291 -14.62 -6.13 -7.46
CA LYS A 291 -15.64 -6.50 -8.46
C LYS A 291 -15.23 -6.14 -9.90
N GLN A 292 -14.22 -5.28 -10.07
CA GLN A 292 -13.63 -4.92 -11.36
C GLN A 292 -12.11 -5.01 -11.31
N GLY A 293 -11.50 -5.45 -12.40
CA GLY A 293 -10.05 -5.63 -12.49
C GLY A 293 -9.56 -6.95 -11.89
N THR A 294 -8.25 -7.07 -11.76
CA THR A 294 -7.56 -8.32 -11.41
C THR A 294 -6.70 -8.20 -10.15
N GLU A 295 -6.36 -6.98 -9.73
CA GLU A 295 -5.51 -6.73 -8.56
C GLU A 295 -6.25 -7.01 -7.25
N ILE A 296 -5.74 -7.94 -6.44
CA ILE A 296 -6.26 -8.20 -5.09
C ILE A 296 -5.37 -7.52 -4.05
N GLU A 297 -5.99 -7.01 -2.98
CA GLU A 297 -5.27 -6.56 -1.79
C GLU A 297 -5.33 -7.66 -0.72
N VAL A 298 -4.19 -7.95 -0.11
CA VAL A 298 -4.06 -8.92 0.98
C VAL A 298 -3.46 -8.22 2.19
N GLN A 299 -4.25 -8.14 3.25
CA GLN A 299 -3.80 -7.60 4.53
C GLN A 299 -3.46 -8.76 5.48
N VAL A 300 -2.31 -8.66 6.12
CA VAL A 300 -1.82 -9.62 7.11
C VAL A 300 -1.68 -8.89 8.44
N ARG A 301 -2.51 -9.24 9.42
CA ARG A 301 -2.33 -8.81 10.81
C ARG A 301 -1.76 -9.96 11.61
N LEU A 302 -0.50 -9.82 11.99
CA LEU A 302 0.29 -10.82 12.68
C LEU A 302 0.41 -10.47 14.16
N TYR A 303 0.17 -11.44 15.02
CA TYR A 303 0.52 -11.40 16.45
C TYR A 303 1.66 -12.38 16.66
N TRP A 304 2.89 -11.86 16.66
CA TRP A 304 4.12 -12.66 16.69
C TRP A 304 4.68 -12.80 18.09
N GLN A 305 4.91 -14.04 18.52
CA GLN A 305 5.50 -14.37 19.83
C GLN A 305 6.67 -15.35 19.73
N GLU A 306 7.03 -15.81 18.53
CA GLU A 306 8.11 -16.77 18.37
C GLU A 306 9.48 -16.09 18.43
N LYS A 307 10.40 -16.69 19.19
CA LYS A 307 11.78 -16.23 19.27
C LYS A 307 12.65 -17.02 18.31
N ASP A 308 13.66 -16.35 17.76
CA ASP A 308 14.74 -16.97 16.99
C ASP A 308 14.20 -17.77 15.79
N LYS A 309 13.11 -17.24 15.20
CA LYS A 309 12.44 -17.75 14.00
C LYS A 309 12.17 -16.61 13.03
N LEU A 310 12.05 -16.98 11.76
CA LEU A 310 11.70 -16.08 10.67
C LEU A 310 10.37 -16.50 10.06
N LEU A 311 9.50 -15.54 9.76
CA LEU A 311 8.22 -15.78 9.08
C LEU A 311 8.25 -15.22 7.66
N LYS A 312 7.95 -16.07 6.68
CA LYS A 312 7.70 -15.65 5.28
C LYS A 312 6.27 -15.93 4.87
N LEU A 313 5.75 -15.18 3.91
CA LEU A 313 4.44 -15.42 3.31
C LEU A 313 4.62 -16.10 1.95
N SER A 314 4.22 -17.37 1.83
CA SER A 314 4.45 -18.18 0.64
C SER A 314 3.39 -17.99 -0.43
N ILE A 315 3.81 -17.59 -1.63
CA ILE A 315 2.94 -17.37 -2.79
C ILE A 315 3.47 -18.22 -3.96
N PRO A 316 3.03 -19.48 -4.08
CA PRO A 316 3.48 -20.36 -5.15
C PRO A 316 2.80 -19.98 -6.46
N THR A 317 3.59 -19.59 -7.47
CA THR A 317 3.08 -19.33 -8.83
C THR A 317 3.01 -20.63 -9.63
N VAL A 318 2.38 -20.59 -10.80
CA VAL A 318 2.37 -21.71 -11.77
C VAL A 318 3.68 -21.86 -12.56
N PHE A 319 4.67 -20.99 -12.36
CA PHE A 319 5.93 -21.01 -13.10
C PHE A 319 6.91 -21.98 -12.44
N GLU A 320 7.02 -23.20 -12.96
CA GLU A 320 7.84 -24.25 -12.33
C GLU A 320 9.30 -24.23 -12.80
N GLU A 321 9.54 -23.89 -14.06
CA GLU A 321 10.86 -23.87 -14.68
C GLU A 321 11.03 -22.58 -15.50
N ASP A 322 12.30 -22.15 -15.66
CA ASP A 322 12.70 -21.01 -16.50
C ASP A 322 11.88 -19.73 -16.25
N TYR A 323 12.07 -19.13 -15.06
CA TYR A 323 11.47 -17.86 -14.67
C TYR A 323 12.54 -16.85 -14.21
N GLU A 324 12.21 -15.57 -14.31
CA GLU A 324 12.98 -14.47 -13.71
C GLU A 324 12.34 -14.05 -12.39
N TYR A 325 13.17 -13.84 -11.36
CA TYR A 325 12.77 -13.12 -10.16
C TYR A 325 13.27 -11.68 -10.28
N LEU A 326 12.38 -10.70 -10.23
CA LEU A 326 12.67 -9.27 -10.43
C LEU A 326 12.24 -8.46 -9.21
N GLY A 327 12.95 -7.38 -8.92
CA GLY A 327 12.57 -6.44 -7.88
C GLY A 327 12.98 -5.01 -8.17
N GLN A 328 12.22 -4.08 -7.60
CA GLN A 328 12.53 -2.66 -7.67
C GLN A 328 13.80 -2.34 -6.85
N THR A 329 14.68 -1.53 -7.42
CA THR A 329 15.81 -0.91 -6.72
C THR A 329 15.74 0.63 -6.85
N ALA A 330 16.69 1.35 -6.25
CA ALA A 330 16.78 2.79 -6.37
C ALA A 330 16.90 3.21 -7.84
N TYR A 331 15.81 3.75 -8.39
CA TYR A 331 15.72 4.14 -9.80
C TYR A 331 16.11 3.01 -10.78
N GLY A 332 15.70 1.77 -10.50
CA GLY A 332 15.93 0.66 -11.42
C GLY A 332 15.12 -0.59 -11.12
N VAL A 333 15.34 -1.60 -11.96
CA VAL A 333 14.88 -2.97 -11.76
C VAL A 333 16.09 -3.90 -11.76
N GLN A 334 16.11 -4.84 -10.82
CA GLN A 334 17.17 -5.82 -10.70
C GLN A 334 16.62 -7.24 -10.87
N ARG A 335 17.39 -8.09 -11.56
CA ARG A 335 17.22 -9.56 -11.50
C ARG A 335 17.77 -10.06 -10.17
N LEU A 336 16.90 -10.67 -9.38
CA LEU A 336 17.18 -11.20 -8.05
C LEU A 336 17.51 -12.69 -8.13
N PRO A 337 18.20 -13.28 -7.12
CA PRO A 337 18.53 -14.70 -7.10
C PRO A 337 17.30 -15.60 -7.06
N VAL A 338 17.32 -16.69 -7.85
CA VAL A 338 16.25 -17.70 -7.91
C VAL A 338 16.57 -18.98 -7.11
N ASN A 339 17.57 -18.91 -6.25
CA ASN A 339 18.15 -20.03 -5.50
C ASN A 339 17.70 -20.08 -4.03
N GLY A 340 16.73 -19.24 -3.66
CA GLY A 340 16.24 -19.10 -2.28
C GLY A 340 17.08 -18.22 -1.37
N ASP A 341 18.13 -17.59 -1.90
CA ASP A 341 18.81 -16.51 -1.18
C ASP A 341 17.86 -15.33 -1.00
N GLU A 342 17.92 -14.70 0.17
CA GLU A 342 17.27 -13.44 0.46
C GLU A 342 17.79 -12.35 -0.46
N ALA A 343 16.84 -11.56 -0.94
CA ALA A 343 17.06 -10.45 -1.83
C ALA A 343 16.35 -9.22 -1.28
N VAL A 344 16.93 -8.06 -1.57
CA VAL A 344 16.35 -6.77 -1.19
C VAL A 344 15.66 -6.17 -2.41
N ALA A 345 14.39 -5.83 -2.24
CA ALA A 345 13.63 -5.03 -3.19
C ALA A 345 12.90 -3.93 -2.44
N GLN A 346 12.56 -2.84 -3.12
CA GLN A 346 11.84 -1.72 -2.55
C GLN A 346 10.33 -1.99 -2.54
N LYS A 347 9.57 -1.32 -3.40
CA LYS A 347 8.10 -1.32 -3.35
C LYS A 347 7.47 -2.57 -3.95
N TRP A 348 8.18 -3.29 -4.81
CA TRP A 348 7.59 -4.41 -5.54
C TRP A 348 8.61 -5.48 -5.95
N THR A 349 8.09 -6.68 -6.13
CA THR A 349 8.77 -7.87 -6.66
C THR A 349 7.89 -8.54 -7.72
N SER A 350 8.49 -9.36 -8.58
CA SER A 350 7.76 -10.08 -9.63
C SER A 350 8.43 -11.43 -9.94
N ILE A 351 7.61 -12.45 -10.19
CA ILE A 351 8.04 -13.67 -10.88
C ILE A 351 7.43 -13.65 -12.28
N ALA A 352 8.28 -13.79 -13.30
CA ALA A 352 7.84 -13.71 -14.69
C ALA A 352 8.52 -14.77 -15.56
N GLU A 353 7.81 -15.24 -16.59
CA GLU A 353 8.43 -15.99 -17.68
C GLU A 353 9.38 -15.05 -18.46
N PRO A 354 10.54 -15.51 -18.98
CA PRO A 354 11.50 -14.64 -19.67
C PRO A 354 11.01 -14.11 -21.02
N ALA A 355 10.10 -14.84 -21.68
CA ALA A 355 9.56 -14.47 -22.98
C ALA A 355 8.74 -13.16 -22.90
N ALA A 356 8.86 -12.29 -23.91
CA ALA A 356 8.18 -11.00 -23.92
C ALA A 356 6.64 -11.14 -23.88
N ASP A 357 6.10 -12.14 -24.60
CA ASP A 357 4.69 -12.55 -24.60
C ASP A 357 4.34 -13.51 -23.45
N GLY A 358 5.30 -13.76 -22.55
CA GLY A 358 5.13 -14.59 -21.36
C GLY A 358 4.22 -13.94 -20.31
N ARG A 359 4.07 -14.62 -19.19
CA ARG A 359 3.23 -14.21 -18.06
C ARG A 359 4.07 -13.63 -16.92
N ALA A 360 3.45 -12.78 -16.11
CA ALA A 360 4.05 -12.28 -14.88
C ALA A 360 3.03 -12.24 -13.74
N VAL A 361 3.53 -12.52 -12.54
CA VAL A 361 2.87 -12.26 -11.26
C VAL A 361 3.67 -11.19 -10.54
N THR A 362 3.01 -10.09 -10.22
CA THR A 362 3.59 -8.92 -9.57
C THR A 362 3.04 -8.76 -8.16
N LEU A 363 3.91 -8.49 -7.19
CA LEU A 363 3.55 -8.23 -5.81
C LEU A 363 4.12 -6.88 -5.37
N ILE A 364 3.23 -5.94 -5.09
CA ILE A 364 3.56 -4.67 -4.43
C ILE A 364 3.41 -4.87 -2.93
N ASN A 365 4.33 -4.35 -2.13
CA ASN A 365 4.29 -4.42 -0.66
C ASN A 365 4.17 -3.02 -0.05
N ASP A 366 3.80 -2.94 1.24
CA ASP A 366 3.82 -1.71 2.05
C ASP A 366 4.75 -1.94 3.25
N GLY A 367 6.05 -1.69 3.05
CA GLY A 367 7.07 -1.76 4.12
C GLY A 367 7.73 -3.13 4.32
N VAL A 368 7.84 -3.95 3.28
CA VAL A 368 8.54 -5.25 3.31
C VAL A 368 9.65 -5.31 2.26
N TYR A 369 10.90 -5.26 2.71
CA TYR A 369 12.07 -5.14 1.82
C TYR A 369 12.80 -6.46 1.55
N GLY A 370 12.67 -7.45 2.45
CA GLY A 370 13.31 -8.76 2.34
C GLY A 370 12.38 -9.77 1.69
N SER A 371 12.90 -10.60 0.79
CA SER A 371 12.15 -11.64 0.10
C SER A 371 13.07 -12.62 -0.61
N ASP A 372 12.62 -13.86 -0.79
CA ASP A 372 13.25 -14.79 -1.70
C ASP A 372 12.31 -15.23 -2.82
N GLY A 373 12.91 -15.65 -3.94
CA GLY A 373 12.24 -16.34 -5.03
C GLY A 373 12.91 -17.68 -5.26
N ALA A 374 12.21 -18.80 -5.09
CA ALA A 374 12.72 -20.12 -5.40
C ALA A 374 11.58 -21.07 -5.77
N ASP A 375 11.86 -22.06 -6.62
CA ASP A 375 10.91 -23.10 -7.04
C ASP A 375 9.56 -22.52 -7.56
N GLY A 376 9.63 -21.37 -8.24
CA GLY A 376 8.44 -20.66 -8.73
C GLY A 376 7.61 -19.97 -7.66
N THR A 377 8.14 -19.83 -6.45
CA THR A 377 7.44 -19.31 -5.28
C THR A 377 8.04 -18.00 -4.84
N LEU A 378 7.19 -16.98 -4.72
CA LEU A 378 7.55 -15.69 -4.15
C LEU A 378 7.33 -15.73 -2.63
N ARG A 379 8.32 -15.32 -1.85
CA ARG A 379 8.27 -15.37 -0.38
C ARG A 379 8.77 -14.05 0.25
N PRO A 380 7.93 -13.02 0.37
CA PRO A 380 8.25 -11.86 1.21
C PRO A 380 8.46 -12.29 2.67
N THR A 381 9.51 -11.74 3.29
CA THR A 381 9.89 -11.98 4.69
C THR A 381 9.22 -10.94 5.57
N LEU A 382 8.29 -11.40 6.43
CA LEU A 382 7.44 -10.52 7.23
C LEU A 382 8.15 -10.05 8.50
N VAL A 383 8.70 -11.00 9.27
CA VAL A 383 9.29 -10.71 10.59
C VAL A 383 10.38 -11.70 10.95
N ARG A 384 11.33 -11.23 11.75
CA ARG A 384 12.38 -12.04 12.40
C ARG A 384 12.36 -11.80 13.90
N GLY A 385 12.27 -12.87 14.69
CA GLY A 385 12.31 -12.81 16.16
C GLY A 385 13.73 -12.77 16.73
N ALA A 386 14.66 -12.00 16.14
CA ALA A 386 16.07 -11.94 16.54
C ALA A 386 16.28 -11.10 17.81
N ALA A 387 17.49 -11.15 18.40
CA ALA A 387 17.79 -10.35 19.58
C ALA A 387 18.28 -8.95 19.21
N TYR A 388 18.08 -8.00 20.13
CA TYR A 388 18.66 -6.65 20.00
C TYR A 388 20.18 -6.71 20.14
N CYS A 389 20.90 -6.24 19.12
CA CYS A 389 22.37 -6.10 19.11
C CYS A 389 23.10 -7.35 19.63
N ALA A 390 22.94 -8.48 18.96
CA ALA A 390 23.62 -9.73 19.32
C ALA A 390 24.38 -10.31 18.13
N HIS A 391 25.60 -10.79 18.33
CA HIS A 391 26.39 -11.39 17.25
C HIS A 391 27.26 -12.52 17.81
N PRO A 392 27.41 -13.66 17.10
CA PRO A 392 28.34 -14.70 17.50
C PRO A 392 29.78 -14.19 17.60
N ILE A 393 30.44 -14.49 18.74
CA ILE A 393 31.86 -14.21 18.96
C ILE A 393 32.56 -15.51 19.35
N GLY A 394 33.15 -16.17 18.34
CA GLY A 394 33.74 -17.50 18.51
C GLY A 394 32.68 -18.53 18.91
N GLU A 395 33.01 -19.42 19.85
CA GLU A 395 32.11 -20.48 20.34
C GLU A 395 31.23 -20.04 21.52
N ARG A 396 31.17 -18.73 21.82
CA ARG A 396 30.37 -18.21 22.93
C ARG A 396 28.88 -18.33 22.57
N PRO A 397 28.00 -18.66 23.53
CA PRO A 397 26.56 -18.47 23.34
C PRO A 397 26.29 -17.02 22.92
N ILE A 398 25.46 -16.83 21.87
CA ILE A 398 25.12 -15.50 21.36
C ILE A 398 24.47 -14.66 22.48
N LEU A 399 23.65 -15.32 23.31
CA LEU A 399 22.98 -14.70 24.44
C LEU A 399 23.18 -15.46 25.76
N PRO A 400 23.08 -14.75 26.90
CA PRO A 400 22.91 -15.37 28.22
C PRO A 400 21.75 -16.36 28.26
N GLN A 401 21.96 -17.51 28.91
CA GLN A 401 21.01 -18.63 28.97
C GLN A 401 20.29 -18.75 30.34
N ASP A 402 20.42 -17.74 31.20
CA ASP A 402 19.96 -17.75 32.60
C ASP A 402 18.87 -16.72 32.91
N ARG A 403 18.35 -16.02 31.90
CA ARG A 403 17.38 -14.93 32.07
C ARG A 403 16.52 -14.73 30.83
N PHE A 404 15.42 -14.00 31.02
CA PHE A 404 14.63 -13.47 29.91
C PHE A 404 15.39 -12.33 29.22
N LEU A 405 15.39 -12.35 27.90
CA LEU A 405 15.84 -11.25 27.05
C LEU A 405 14.76 -10.96 25.99
N PRO A 406 14.51 -9.67 25.69
CA PRO A 406 13.60 -9.29 24.63
C PRO A 406 14.15 -9.71 23.26
N ARG A 407 13.23 -9.79 22.30
CA ARG A 407 13.51 -9.96 20.88
C ARG A 407 12.89 -8.79 20.13
N ILE A 408 13.51 -8.45 19.01
CA ILE A 408 12.94 -7.50 18.06
C ILE A 408 11.61 -8.05 17.55
N ASP A 409 10.74 -7.14 17.13
CA ASP A 409 9.51 -7.45 16.40
C ASP A 409 8.50 -8.42 17.04
N GLN A 410 8.52 -8.54 18.37
CA GLN A 410 7.45 -9.21 19.13
C GLN A 410 6.18 -8.33 19.18
N GLY A 411 5.00 -8.96 19.14
CA GLY A 411 3.70 -8.28 19.23
C GLY A 411 2.93 -8.17 17.92
N GLU A 412 2.06 -7.17 17.81
CA GLU A 412 1.22 -6.94 16.63
C GLU A 412 2.01 -6.26 15.51
N ARG A 413 1.92 -6.80 14.29
CA ARG A 413 2.48 -6.25 13.05
C ARG A 413 1.44 -6.32 11.94
N THR A 414 1.43 -5.33 11.07
CA THR A 414 0.48 -5.25 9.95
C THR A 414 1.22 -5.08 8.64
N TYR A 415 0.86 -5.88 7.66
CA TYR A 415 1.43 -5.83 6.30
C TYR A 415 0.30 -5.75 5.29
N THR A 416 0.53 -5.02 4.20
CA THR A 416 -0.38 -4.98 3.05
C THR A 416 0.38 -5.35 1.80
N PHE A 417 -0.23 -6.18 0.96
CA PHE A 417 0.27 -6.55 -0.34
C PHE A 417 -0.80 -6.35 -1.40
N TRP A 418 -0.38 -6.00 -2.61
CA TRP A 418 -1.23 -6.00 -3.80
C TRP A 418 -0.66 -6.98 -4.82
N LEU A 419 -1.45 -8.01 -5.13
CA LEU A 419 -1.07 -9.01 -6.11
C LEU A 419 -1.87 -8.79 -7.39
N ASN A 420 -1.16 -8.73 -8.50
CA ASN A 420 -1.76 -8.67 -9.83
C ASN A 420 -0.99 -9.60 -10.78
N ALA A 421 -1.63 -10.02 -11.86
CA ALA A 421 -1.01 -10.90 -12.83
C ALA A 421 -1.58 -10.66 -14.23
N GLY A 422 -0.78 -10.96 -15.25
CA GLY A 422 -1.14 -10.68 -16.63
C GLY A 422 -0.02 -11.07 -17.60
N LYS A 423 -0.04 -10.47 -18.79
CA LYS A 423 1.11 -10.55 -19.71
C LYS A 423 2.30 -9.80 -19.10
N ARG A 424 3.49 -10.38 -19.30
CA ARG A 424 4.74 -9.87 -18.74
C ARG A 424 4.99 -8.42 -19.12
N GLU A 425 4.94 -8.10 -20.41
CA GLU A 425 5.22 -6.74 -20.90
C GLU A 425 4.29 -5.69 -20.27
N GLU A 426 2.99 -5.97 -20.26
CA GLU A 426 1.97 -5.08 -19.68
C GLU A 426 2.19 -4.89 -18.17
N ARG A 427 2.45 -5.97 -17.43
CA ARG A 427 2.67 -5.92 -15.98
C ARG A 427 3.94 -5.15 -15.61
N LEU A 428 5.06 -5.44 -16.27
CA LEU A 428 6.34 -4.78 -15.97
C LEU A 428 6.37 -3.31 -16.39
N ALA A 429 5.57 -2.93 -17.40
CA ALA A 429 5.41 -1.52 -17.77
C ALA A 429 4.56 -0.73 -16.76
N ALA A 430 3.57 -1.37 -16.10
CA ALA A 430 2.62 -0.71 -15.22
C ALA A 430 3.05 -0.65 -13.75
N ILE A 431 3.72 -1.69 -13.25
CA ILE A 431 3.92 -1.93 -11.81
C ILE A 431 4.59 -0.78 -11.06
N GLU A 432 5.52 -0.05 -11.70
CA GLU A 432 6.20 1.08 -11.04
C GLU A 432 5.20 2.19 -10.66
N ARG A 433 4.29 2.53 -11.58
CA ARG A 433 3.29 3.57 -11.36
C ARG A 433 2.22 3.13 -10.38
N GLU A 434 1.78 1.89 -10.48
CA GLU A 434 0.85 1.28 -9.53
C GLU A 434 1.45 1.30 -8.11
N ALA A 435 2.69 0.84 -7.97
CA ALA A 435 3.39 0.84 -6.69
C ALA A 435 3.54 2.26 -6.13
N LEU A 436 3.89 3.25 -6.98
CA LEU A 436 3.97 4.65 -6.55
C LEU A 436 2.61 5.16 -6.07
N ALA A 437 1.52 4.86 -6.79
CA ALA A 437 0.17 5.28 -6.42
C ALA A 437 -0.34 4.66 -5.11
N LEU A 438 0.09 3.43 -4.79
CA LEU A 438 -0.27 2.74 -3.56
C LEU A 438 0.56 3.19 -2.33
N HIS A 439 1.80 3.64 -2.54
CA HIS A 439 2.64 4.21 -1.47
C HIS A 439 2.33 5.69 -1.19
N GLU A 440 1.94 6.44 -2.23
CA GLU A 440 1.57 7.86 -2.12
C GLU A 440 0.07 8.06 -2.31
N ARG A 441 -0.72 7.27 -1.58
CA ARG A 441 -2.18 7.17 -1.78
C ARG A 441 -2.87 8.54 -1.86
N PRO A 442 -3.81 8.73 -2.80
CA PRO A 442 -4.67 9.90 -2.83
C PRO A 442 -5.28 10.20 -1.46
N TYR A 443 -5.19 11.47 -1.05
CA TYR A 443 -5.59 11.88 0.29
C TYR A 443 -7.08 12.24 0.29
N ALA A 444 -7.90 11.43 0.97
CA ALA A 444 -9.35 11.56 1.03
C ALA A 444 -9.80 12.06 2.40
N LEU A 445 -10.65 13.10 2.43
CA LEU A 445 -11.31 13.59 3.64
C LEU A 445 -12.75 13.97 3.34
N SER A 446 -13.65 13.71 4.29
CA SER A 446 -14.97 14.31 4.30
C SER A 446 -14.96 15.56 5.16
N PHE A 447 -15.28 16.70 4.56
CA PHE A 447 -15.46 17.97 5.25
C PHE A 447 -16.30 18.92 4.39
N PHE A 448 -16.98 19.87 5.03
CA PHE A 448 -17.87 20.82 4.36
C PHE A 448 -17.07 22.06 3.89
N PRO A 449 -16.77 22.21 2.59
CA PRO A 449 -16.08 23.39 2.09
C PRO A 449 -16.97 24.63 2.16
N GLY A 450 -16.34 25.80 2.35
CA GLY A 450 -17.05 27.07 2.50
C GLY A 450 -17.56 27.69 1.20
N GLY A 451 -17.08 27.27 0.03
CA GLY A 451 -17.50 27.83 -1.27
C GLY A 451 -17.06 29.27 -1.55
N LEU A 452 -16.06 29.78 -0.82
CA LEU A 452 -15.65 31.19 -0.86
C LEU A 452 -14.38 31.46 -1.69
N GLY A 453 -13.70 30.44 -2.20
CA GLY A 453 -12.46 30.57 -2.99
C GLY A 453 -12.63 30.30 -4.48
N GLU A 454 -11.53 30.40 -5.22
CA GLU A 454 -11.43 29.95 -6.61
C GLU A 454 -10.85 28.54 -6.69
N LEU A 455 -11.28 27.76 -7.68
CA LEU A 455 -10.73 26.42 -7.92
C LEU A 455 -9.27 26.53 -8.37
N PRO A 456 -8.31 25.94 -7.65
CA PRO A 456 -6.92 25.92 -8.09
C PRO A 456 -6.76 25.15 -9.39
N SER A 457 -5.80 25.59 -10.22
CA SER A 457 -5.37 24.81 -11.36
C SER A 457 -4.71 23.50 -10.91
N PRO A 458 -4.76 22.43 -11.74
CA PRO A 458 -3.97 21.24 -11.50
C PRO A 458 -2.48 21.57 -11.36
N GLY A 459 -1.77 20.82 -10.51
CA GLY A 459 -0.34 21.03 -10.27
C GLY A 459 0.54 20.70 -11.46
N ILE A 460 0.99 19.46 -11.55
CA ILE A 460 1.79 18.97 -12.67
C ILE A 460 1.04 17.81 -13.34
N ALA A 461 1.04 17.78 -14.67
CA ALA A 461 0.44 16.71 -15.44
C ALA A 461 1.46 16.14 -16.42
N LEU A 462 1.41 14.82 -16.61
CA LEU A 462 2.24 14.07 -17.54
C LEU A 462 1.33 13.31 -18.51
N ASP A 463 1.35 13.68 -19.79
CA ASP A 463 0.66 12.91 -20.83
C ASP A 463 1.63 11.82 -21.33
N GLY A 464 1.44 10.59 -20.83
CA GLY A 464 2.22 9.40 -21.15
C GLY A 464 2.06 8.33 -20.07
N ASP A 465 2.39 7.07 -20.40
CA ASP A 465 2.12 5.88 -19.56
C ASP A 465 3.37 5.28 -18.89
N ARG A 466 4.58 5.73 -19.28
CA ARG A 466 5.86 5.17 -18.79
C ARG A 466 6.56 6.02 -17.72
N ILE A 467 6.88 7.28 -18.04
CA ILE A 467 7.74 8.15 -17.19
C ILE A 467 7.06 8.50 -15.85
N VAL A 468 7.78 8.36 -14.74
CA VAL A 468 7.27 8.67 -13.40
C VAL A 468 7.84 9.97 -12.86
N LEU A 469 7.03 10.68 -12.07
CA LEU A 469 7.45 11.86 -11.31
C LEU A 469 7.88 11.40 -9.92
N THR A 470 9.13 11.66 -9.54
CA THR A 470 9.66 11.28 -8.23
C THR A 470 9.85 12.46 -7.28
N ALA A 471 9.87 13.69 -7.81
CA ALA A 471 9.85 14.89 -6.98
C ALA A 471 9.19 16.06 -7.68
N PHE A 472 8.32 16.77 -6.96
CA PHE A 472 7.85 18.10 -7.32
C PHE A 472 7.83 19.00 -6.07
N LYS A 473 8.82 19.90 -5.98
CA LYS A 473 9.08 20.70 -4.78
C LYS A 473 9.59 22.10 -5.12
N GLN A 474 9.62 23.02 -4.15
CA GLN A 474 10.37 24.27 -4.32
C GLN A 474 11.88 23.97 -4.34
N ALA A 475 12.64 24.74 -5.13
CA ALA A 475 14.10 24.68 -5.12
C ALA A 475 14.67 25.03 -3.74
N GLU A 476 15.82 24.47 -3.37
CA GLU A 476 16.46 24.67 -2.05
C GLU A 476 16.88 26.14 -1.82
N ASP A 477 17.22 26.86 -2.88
CA ASP A 477 17.52 28.30 -2.83
C ASP A 477 16.25 29.19 -2.81
N GLY A 478 15.07 28.57 -2.76
CA GLY A 478 13.75 29.22 -2.76
C GLY A 478 13.30 29.75 -4.13
N SER A 479 14.12 29.68 -5.17
CA SER A 479 13.88 30.32 -6.45
C SER A 479 13.39 29.33 -7.51
N GLY A 480 12.07 29.25 -7.68
CA GLY A 480 11.41 28.35 -8.63
C GLY A 480 11.12 26.96 -8.06
N TYR A 481 10.75 26.04 -8.95
CA TYR A 481 10.31 24.69 -8.62
C TYR A 481 11.13 23.64 -9.35
N ILE A 482 11.35 22.53 -8.68
CA ILE A 482 12.08 21.36 -9.16
C ILE A 482 11.09 20.29 -9.58
N VAL A 483 11.29 19.74 -10.77
CA VAL A 483 10.62 18.54 -11.27
C VAL A 483 11.67 17.46 -11.50
N ARG A 484 11.49 16.27 -10.91
CA ARG A 484 12.34 15.11 -11.18
C ARG A 484 11.54 13.99 -11.82
N LEU A 485 12.00 13.57 -13.00
CA LEU A 485 11.41 12.50 -13.78
C LEU A 485 12.36 11.30 -13.85
N TYR A 486 11.78 10.11 -13.96
CA TYR A 486 12.49 8.84 -14.06
C TYR A 486 11.80 7.91 -15.07
N GLU A 487 12.59 7.21 -15.88
CA GLU A 487 12.14 6.15 -16.80
C GLU A 487 12.34 4.78 -16.11
N PRO A 488 11.28 4.03 -15.76
CA PRO A 488 11.42 2.83 -14.93
C PRO A 488 11.58 1.50 -15.64
N THR A 489 11.41 1.42 -16.96
CA THR A 489 11.32 0.14 -17.68
C THR A 489 12.62 -0.26 -18.37
N GLY A 490 13.61 0.62 -18.42
CA GLY A 490 14.88 0.40 -19.12
C GLY A 490 14.82 0.68 -20.62
N GLU A 491 13.74 1.28 -21.10
CA GLU A 491 13.52 1.59 -22.51
C GLU A 491 13.29 3.09 -22.72
N PRO A 492 13.85 3.71 -23.77
CA PRO A 492 13.62 5.12 -24.03
C PRO A 492 12.13 5.48 -24.14
N GLY A 493 11.76 6.64 -23.62
CA GLY A 493 10.38 7.12 -23.59
C GLY A 493 10.28 8.64 -23.71
N SER A 494 9.11 9.12 -24.10
CA SER A 494 8.79 10.55 -24.21
C SER A 494 7.52 10.84 -23.43
N VAL A 495 7.47 12.00 -22.76
CA VAL A 495 6.30 12.46 -22.01
C VAL A 495 6.07 13.94 -22.27
N LEU A 496 4.80 14.35 -22.36
CA LEU A 496 4.46 15.76 -22.38
C LEU A 496 4.17 16.23 -20.96
N LEU A 497 5.06 17.05 -20.43
CA LEU A 497 4.93 17.67 -19.12
C LEU A 497 4.18 18.98 -19.23
N ARG A 498 3.19 19.19 -18.35
CA ARG A 498 2.45 20.44 -18.22
C ARG A 498 2.41 20.92 -16.78
N ILE A 499 2.58 22.23 -16.60
CA ILE A 499 2.32 22.93 -15.34
C ILE A 499 1.31 24.05 -15.64
N PRO A 500 0.00 23.76 -15.58
CA PRO A 500 -1.04 24.66 -16.08
C PRO A 500 -1.00 26.07 -15.49
N SER A 501 -0.77 26.20 -14.18
CA SER A 501 -0.72 27.50 -13.50
C SER A 501 0.44 28.40 -13.95
N LEU A 502 1.47 27.81 -14.59
CA LEU A 502 2.63 28.53 -15.15
C LEU A 502 2.60 28.61 -16.67
N GLY A 503 1.59 28.05 -17.33
CA GLY A 503 1.54 27.96 -18.79
C GLY A 503 2.65 27.12 -19.43
N ILE A 504 3.36 26.30 -18.63
CA ILE A 504 4.46 25.46 -19.11
C ILE A 504 3.88 24.22 -19.79
N SER A 505 4.39 23.92 -20.98
CA SER A 505 4.11 22.70 -21.72
C SER A 505 5.36 22.28 -22.50
N GLN A 506 6.00 21.19 -22.10
CA GLN A 506 7.29 20.76 -22.65
C GLN A 506 7.33 19.25 -22.84
N ARG A 507 7.75 18.83 -24.05
CA ARG A 507 8.08 17.42 -24.30
C ARG A 507 9.44 17.10 -23.70
N VAL A 508 9.51 16.00 -22.98
CA VAL A 508 10.73 15.51 -22.34
C VAL A 508 10.96 14.07 -22.79
N ASP A 509 12.15 13.81 -23.33
CA ASP A 509 12.60 12.48 -23.69
C ASP A 509 13.57 11.97 -22.63
N LEU A 510 13.47 10.68 -22.26
CA LEU A 510 14.37 10.00 -21.33
C LEU A 510 14.87 8.71 -21.97
N HIS A 511 16.14 8.39 -21.74
CA HIS A 511 16.70 7.06 -22.00
C HIS A 511 16.25 6.06 -20.93
N GLY A 512 16.49 4.78 -21.19
CA GLY A 512 16.21 3.71 -20.24
C GLY A 512 16.88 3.94 -18.89
N PHE A 513 16.10 3.87 -17.80
CA PHE A 513 16.58 4.13 -16.43
C PHE A 513 17.15 5.54 -16.16
N GLU A 514 16.92 6.50 -17.06
CA GLU A 514 17.45 7.86 -16.90
C GLU A 514 16.66 8.65 -15.85
N ILE A 515 17.37 9.42 -15.02
CA ILE A 515 16.80 10.40 -14.10
C ILE A 515 17.09 11.80 -14.65
N LYS A 516 16.04 12.57 -14.93
CA LYS A 516 16.18 13.98 -15.33
C LYS A 516 15.58 14.92 -14.31
N THR A 517 16.35 15.94 -13.93
CA THR A 517 15.88 17.02 -13.05
C THR A 517 15.76 18.29 -13.86
N PHE A 518 14.64 18.99 -13.68
CA PHE A 518 14.36 20.29 -14.27
C PHE A 518 14.06 21.30 -13.18
N ARG A 519 14.38 22.56 -13.46
CA ARG A 519 14.07 23.72 -12.64
C ARG A 519 13.26 24.72 -13.47
N THR A 520 12.23 25.31 -12.89
CA THR A 520 11.54 26.45 -13.53
C THR A 520 12.46 27.68 -13.54
N ASP A 521 12.51 28.40 -14.65
CA ASP A 521 13.27 29.65 -14.72
C ASP A 521 12.73 30.73 -13.75
N ALA A 522 13.50 31.79 -13.53
CA ALA A 522 13.13 32.88 -12.62
C ALA A 522 11.84 33.62 -13.05
N ALA A 523 11.48 33.54 -14.33
CA ALA A 523 10.23 34.08 -14.86
C ALA A 523 9.03 33.12 -14.67
N GLY A 524 9.28 31.88 -14.25
CA GLY A 524 8.28 30.83 -14.08
C GLY A 524 7.67 30.34 -15.40
N SER A 525 8.34 30.55 -16.53
CA SER A 525 7.76 30.38 -17.88
C SER A 525 8.32 29.20 -18.68
N ALA A 526 9.45 28.62 -18.24
CA ALA A 526 10.08 27.48 -18.89
C ALA A 526 10.80 26.55 -17.90
N LEU A 527 11.05 25.30 -18.30
CA LEU A 527 11.87 24.35 -17.57
C LEU A 527 13.28 24.26 -18.17
N ARG A 528 14.29 24.29 -17.31
CA ARG A 528 15.70 24.10 -17.66
C ARG A 528 16.23 22.86 -16.96
N ALA A 529 17.00 22.04 -17.67
CA ALA A 529 17.66 20.90 -17.06
C ALA A 529 18.65 21.40 -16.00
N CYS A 530 18.75 20.67 -14.88
CA CYS A 530 19.74 20.91 -13.84
C CYS A 530 20.22 19.57 -13.28
N THR A 531 21.30 19.62 -12.51
CA THR A 531 21.84 18.44 -11.82
C THR A 531 20.89 17.96 -10.70
N LEU A 532 21.12 16.74 -10.19
CA LEU A 532 20.40 16.21 -9.02
C LEU A 532 20.55 17.10 -7.77
N MET A 533 21.62 17.89 -7.70
CA MET A 533 21.91 18.87 -6.64
C MET A 533 21.38 20.27 -6.96
N GLU A 534 20.48 20.39 -7.94
CA GLU A 534 19.79 21.64 -8.35
C GLU A 534 20.70 22.74 -8.93
N LYS A 535 21.94 22.38 -9.30
CA LYS A 535 22.88 23.28 -9.99
C LYS A 535 22.61 23.26 -11.49
N GLU A 536 22.56 24.44 -12.10
CA GLU A 536 22.42 24.63 -13.56
C GLU A 536 23.62 24.10 -14.35
#